data_AF-D3S2X3-F1
#
_entry.id   AF-D3S2X3-F1
#
_cell.length_a   1.000
_cell.length_b   1.000
_cell.length_c   1.000
_cell.angle_alpha   90.00
_cell.angle_beta   90.00
_cell.angle_gamma   90.00
#
_symmetry.space_group_name_H-M   'P 1'
#
loop_
_entity.id
_entity.type
_entity.pdbx_description
1 polymer ?
#
loop_
_entity_poly.entity_id
_entity_poly.type
_entity_poly.pdbx_seq_one_letter_code
_entity_poly.pdbx_strand_id
1 'polypeptide(L)'
;MKRILLALLLVVFAISIAHAASKPQLEKITFVHYIKGSQGKPTWDENVTDYKLIAGGIKWKSLPIRYSISLHGKPSNLDNNFVISAINNASETWDEYVDANLYEMQSITNEPVISGDGNNTVGWGVLPENVIAVTHLWYNPATKEIVEFDIVFNTLYKWGNADPDNDGIADNPDVMDLQNIATHEFGHNGLDDLRPPKDSELTMYYKSDYGEIKKRTLGIGDILGIQKLYGS
;
A
#
# COMPACT_ATOMS: atom_id res chain seq x y z
N MET A 1 -25.70 -71.25 47.99
CA MET A 1 -26.15 -69.99 47.36
C MET A 1 -25.02 -68.97 47.44
N LYS A 2 -24.25 -68.76 46.36
CA LYS A 2 -23.25 -67.68 46.25
C LYS A 2 -23.60 -66.86 45.01
N ARG A 3 -24.03 -65.62 45.20
CA ARG A 3 -24.25 -64.65 44.11
C ARG A 3 -22.93 -63.92 43.88
N ILE A 4 -22.33 -64.10 42.71
CA ILE A 4 -21.16 -63.34 42.28
C ILE A 4 -21.69 -62.05 41.65
N LEU A 5 -21.39 -60.90 42.27
CA LEU A 5 -21.67 -59.58 41.73
C LEU A 5 -20.57 -59.24 40.72
N LEU A 6 -20.92 -59.09 39.45
CA LEU A 6 -20.01 -58.57 38.42
C LEU A 6 -20.06 -57.04 38.47
N ALA A 7 -18.99 -56.39 38.92
CA ALA A 7 -18.86 -54.94 38.84
C ALA A 7 -18.42 -54.56 37.42
N LEU A 8 -19.30 -53.89 36.66
CA LEU A 8 -18.94 -53.26 35.39
C LEU A 8 -18.13 -51.99 35.68
N LEU A 9 -16.83 -52.02 35.38
CA LEU A 9 -15.97 -50.85 35.41
C LEU A 9 -16.19 -50.06 34.11
N LEU A 10 -16.93 -48.95 34.18
CA LEU A 10 -17.12 -48.01 33.08
C LEU A 10 -15.90 -47.09 33.00
N VAL A 11 -15.00 -47.35 32.06
CA VAL A 11 -13.89 -46.45 31.73
C VAL A 11 -14.40 -45.38 30.77
N VAL A 12 -14.60 -44.16 31.27
CA VAL A 12 -14.94 -43.00 30.44
C VAL A 12 -13.64 -42.40 29.91
N PHE A 13 -13.35 -42.61 28.63
CA PHE A 13 -12.30 -41.87 27.93
C PHE A 13 -12.84 -40.48 27.57
N ALA A 14 -12.43 -39.46 28.31
CA ALA A 14 -12.62 -38.08 27.90
C ALA A 14 -11.62 -37.75 26.77
N ILE A 15 -12.07 -37.84 25.52
CA ILE A 15 -11.30 -37.39 24.37
C ILE A 15 -11.36 -35.86 24.37
N SER A 16 -10.32 -35.20 24.89
CA SER A 16 -10.14 -33.77 24.72
C SER A 16 -9.64 -33.53 23.29
N ILE A 17 -10.54 -33.20 22.36
CA ILE A 17 -10.15 -32.74 21.03
C ILE A 17 -9.73 -31.29 21.17
N ALA A 18 -8.43 -31.06 21.39
CA ALA A 18 -7.83 -29.77 21.16
C ALA A 18 -7.95 -29.47 19.65
N HIS A 19 -8.94 -28.66 19.28
CA HIS A 19 -8.96 -28.04 17.95
C HIS A 19 -7.80 -27.06 17.91
N ALA A 20 -6.67 -27.48 17.35
CA ALA A 20 -5.67 -26.53 16.89
C ALA A 20 -6.38 -25.61 15.88
N ALA A 21 -6.59 -24.34 16.27
CA ALA A 21 -7.10 -23.34 15.35
C ALA A 21 -6.16 -23.33 14.13
N SER A 22 -6.71 -23.62 12.94
CA SER A 22 -5.98 -23.46 11.69
C SER A 22 -5.42 -22.05 11.65
N LYS A 23 -4.15 -21.88 11.26
CA LYS A 23 -3.59 -20.53 11.04
C LYS A 23 -4.57 -19.74 10.17
N PRO A 24 -4.93 -18.49 10.55
CA PRO A 24 -5.84 -17.70 9.75
C PRO A 24 -5.28 -17.59 8.32
N GLN A 25 -6.10 -17.95 7.33
CA GLN A 25 -5.72 -17.86 5.93
C GLN A 25 -5.69 -16.37 5.55
N LEU A 26 -4.51 -15.86 5.23
CA LEU A 26 -4.36 -14.52 4.69
C LEU A 26 -4.76 -14.49 3.22
N GLU A 27 -5.36 -13.40 2.79
CA GLU A 27 -5.65 -13.11 1.38
C GLU A 27 -4.70 -12.02 0.88
N LYS A 28 -4.31 -12.12 -0.40
CA LYS A 28 -3.45 -11.15 -1.08
C LYS A 28 -4.26 -10.31 -2.06
N ILE A 29 -4.08 -8.99 -2.01
CA ILE A 29 -4.52 -8.04 -3.04
C ILE A 29 -3.27 -7.53 -3.77
N THR A 30 -3.39 -7.26 -5.07
CA THR A 30 -2.32 -6.69 -5.88
C THR A 30 -2.87 -5.55 -6.70
N PHE A 31 -2.30 -4.38 -6.50
CA PHE A 31 -2.56 -3.18 -7.25
C PHE A 31 -1.46 -2.99 -8.28
N VAL A 32 -1.84 -2.56 -9.47
CA VAL A 32 -0.91 -2.37 -10.58
C VAL A 32 -1.13 -0.97 -11.12
N HIS A 33 -0.14 -0.11 -10.92
CA HIS A 33 -0.21 1.28 -11.35
C HIS A 33 0.35 1.40 -12.75
N TYR A 34 -0.49 1.85 -13.67
CA TYR A 34 -0.16 1.88 -15.10
C TYR A 34 0.32 3.25 -15.56
N ILE A 35 1.17 3.26 -16.58
CA ILE A 35 1.43 4.49 -17.33
C ILE A 35 0.19 4.95 -18.10
N LYS A 36 -0.06 6.26 -18.13
CA LYS A 36 -1.09 6.87 -18.98
C LYS A 36 -0.75 6.56 -20.44
N GLY A 37 -1.74 6.04 -21.17
CA GLY A 37 -1.70 6.08 -22.63
C GLY A 37 -2.15 7.45 -23.13
N SER A 38 -1.90 7.79 -24.39
CA SER A 38 -2.40 9.04 -24.99
C SER A 38 -3.93 9.08 -24.95
N GLN A 39 -4.48 9.80 -23.98
CA GLN A 39 -5.90 10.13 -23.88
C GLN A 39 -6.00 11.63 -23.63
N GLY A 40 -7.03 12.26 -24.23
CA GLY A 40 -7.24 13.70 -24.15
C GLY A 40 -7.35 14.16 -22.70
N LYS A 41 -6.90 15.40 -22.44
CA LYS A 41 -6.91 16.03 -21.12
C LYS A 41 -8.37 16.17 -20.65
N PRO A 42 -8.83 15.42 -19.62
CA PRO A 42 -10.11 15.70 -19.01
C PRO A 42 -10.08 17.08 -18.36
N THR A 43 -11.26 17.69 -18.17
CA THR A 43 -11.41 18.95 -17.46
C THR A 43 -11.13 18.76 -15.97
N TRP A 44 -10.31 19.66 -15.42
CA TRP A 44 -9.84 19.70 -14.04
C TRP A 44 -10.99 19.79 -13.02
N ASP A 45 -10.94 18.93 -11.98
CA ASP A 45 -11.74 19.07 -10.74
C ASP A 45 -11.07 18.31 -9.59
N GLU A 46 -10.36 19.02 -8.71
CA GLU A 46 -9.77 18.45 -7.48
C GLU A 46 -10.79 18.25 -6.35
N ASN A 47 -12.01 18.80 -6.51
CA ASN A 47 -13.07 18.71 -5.51
C ASN A 47 -13.91 17.45 -5.67
N VAL A 48 -13.48 16.53 -6.53
CA VAL A 48 -14.14 15.24 -6.69
C VAL A 48 -14.02 14.48 -5.38
N THR A 49 -15.20 14.13 -4.83
CA THR A 49 -15.32 13.45 -3.53
C THR A 49 -15.27 11.93 -3.64
N ASP A 50 -15.03 11.39 -4.84
CA ASP A 50 -15.05 9.95 -5.09
C ASP A 50 -13.87 9.28 -4.37
N TYR A 51 -14.16 8.19 -3.66
CA TYR A 51 -13.16 7.31 -3.07
C TYR A 51 -13.70 5.89 -3.05
N LYS A 52 -12.80 4.91 -2.97
CA LYS A 52 -13.16 3.50 -2.89
C LYS A 52 -12.31 2.80 -1.85
N LEU A 53 -12.96 2.11 -0.90
CA LEU A 53 -12.27 1.30 0.11
C LEU A 53 -12.05 -0.12 -0.41
N ILE A 54 -10.89 -0.70 -0.10
CA ILE A 54 -10.56 -2.08 -0.48
C ILE A 54 -11.27 -3.08 0.44
N ALA A 55 -11.65 -4.24 -0.11
CA ALA A 55 -12.21 -5.40 0.61
C ALA A 55 -13.25 -5.06 1.70
N GLY A 56 -14.11 -4.07 1.46
CA GLY A 56 -15.15 -3.66 2.42
C GLY A 56 -14.61 -2.94 3.66
N GLY A 57 -13.55 -2.14 3.49
CA GLY A 57 -12.97 -1.27 4.50
C GLY A 57 -11.98 -1.97 5.43
N ILE A 58 -11.16 -2.88 4.90
CA ILE A 58 -10.03 -3.41 5.66
C ILE A 58 -9.04 -2.28 5.97
N LYS A 59 -8.38 -2.36 7.11
CA LYS A 59 -7.42 -1.34 7.55
C LYS A 59 -6.35 -1.92 8.46
N TRP A 60 -5.28 -1.18 8.66
CA TRP A 60 -4.33 -1.44 9.73
C TRP A 60 -5.01 -1.18 11.08
N LYS A 61 -4.82 -2.10 12.05
CA LYS A 61 -5.38 -1.95 13.40
C LYS A 61 -4.35 -1.53 14.44
N SER A 62 -3.07 -1.71 14.11
CA SER A 62 -1.94 -1.26 14.91
C SER A 62 -1.22 -0.17 14.13
N LEU A 63 -1.09 1.00 14.75
CA LEU A 63 -0.38 2.15 14.19
C LEU A 63 0.85 2.48 15.05
N PRO A 64 1.89 3.09 14.47
CA PRO A 64 2.04 3.38 13.04
C PRO A 64 2.32 2.14 12.19
N ILE A 65 1.99 2.25 10.90
CA ILE A 65 2.38 1.35 9.83
C ILE A 65 3.87 1.57 9.56
N ARG A 66 4.69 0.67 10.10
CA ARG A 66 6.14 0.73 9.95
C ARG A 66 6.58 0.08 8.65
N TYR A 67 7.51 0.71 7.94
CA TYR A 67 8.09 0.16 6.72
C TYR A 67 9.58 0.45 6.61
N SER A 68 10.26 -0.32 5.76
CA SER A 68 11.67 -0.10 5.42
C SER A 68 11.83 0.27 3.96
N ILE A 69 12.81 1.13 3.66
CA ILE A 69 13.18 1.48 2.29
C ILE A 69 14.36 0.60 1.85
N SER A 70 14.15 -0.21 0.83
CA SER A 70 15.20 -1.05 0.24
C SER A 70 15.86 -0.34 -0.93
N LEU A 71 17.13 0.03 -0.82
CA LEU A 71 17.91 0.60 -1.94
C LEU A 71 18.37 -0.47 -2.94
N HIS A 72 18.02 -1.74 -2.73
CA HIS A 72 18.33 -2.83 -3.65
C HIS A 72 17.64 -2.60 -5.00
N GLY A 73 18.39 -2.74 -6.09
CA GLY A 73 17.85 -2.58 -7.46
C GLY A 73 17.45 -1.15 -7.83
N LYS A 74 17.62 -0.16 -6.92
CA LYS A 74 17.42 1.25 -7.21
C LYS A 74 18.29 1.69 -8.39
N PRO A 75 17.76 2.47 -9.35
CA PRO A 75 18.58 3.09 -10.39
C PRO A 75 19.78 3.84 -9.81
N SER A 76 20.97 3.59 -10.36
CA SER A 76 22.23 4.09 -9.81
C SER A 76 22.38 5.61 -9.92
N ASN A 77 21.65 6.24 -10.82
CA ASN A 77 21.62 7.70 -11.02
C ASN A 77 20.74 8.44 -9.99
N LEU A 78 19.95 7.74 -9.18
CA LEU A 78 19.15 8.36 -8.12
C LEU A 78 20.00 8.55 -6.86
N ASP A 79 20.04 9.78 -6.36
CA ASP A 79 20.63 10.08 -5.06
C ASP A 79 19.85 9.37 -3.92
N ASN A 80 20.57 8.82 -2.95
CA ASN A 80 19.94 8.07 -1.86
C ASN A 80 19.12 8.97 -0.94
N ASN A 81 19.57 10.20 -0.65
CA ASN A 81 18.84 11.13 0.22
C ASN A 81 17.56 11.61 -0.47
N PHE A 82 17.63 11.89 -1.78
CA PHE A 82 16.45 12.16 -2.59
C PHE A 82 15.43 11.02 -2.49
N VAL A 83 15.86 9.78 -2.67
CA VAL A 83 14.96 8.63 -2.60
C VAL A 83 14.32 8.46 -1.23
N ILE A 84 15.13 8.53 -0.17
CA ILE A 84 14.64 8.39 1.21
C ILE A 84 13.63 9.50 1.52
N SER A 85 13.95 10.75 1.19
CA SER A 85 13.06 11.89 1.41
C SER A 85 11.78 11.81 0.59
N ALA A 86 11.85 11.47 -0.71
CA ALA A 86 10.67 11.39 -1.56
C ALA A 86 9.67 10.30 -1.09
N ILE A 87 10.17 9.12 -0.69
CA ILE A 87 9.32 8.03 -0.18
C ILE A 87 8.78 8.37 1.21
N ASN A 88 9.59 8.98 2.09
CA ASN A 88 9.11 9.41 3.41
C ASN A 88 8.05 10.51 3.28
N ASN A 89 8.29 11.54 2.47
CA ASN A 89 7.30 12.59 2.23
C ASN A 89 6.00 12.03 1.66
N ALA A 90 6.06 11.01 0.80
CA ALA A 90 4.89 10.36 0.24
C ALA A 90 4.02 9.66 1.30
N SER A 91 4.62 9.01 2.31
CA SER A 91 3.85 8.42 3.42
C SER A 91 3.31 9.50 4.35
N GLU A 92 4.14 10.49 4.71
CA GLU A 92 3.76 11.59 5.60
C GLU A 92 2.64 12.47 5.03
N THR A 93 2.51 12.53 3.69
CA THR A 93 1.39 13.19 3.01
C THR A 93 0.03 12.66 3.48
N TRP A 94 -0.06 11.37 3.86
CA TRP A 94 -1.30 10.80 4.39
C TRP A 94 -1.51 11.15 5.87
N ASP A 95 -0.43 11.21 6.65
CA ASP A 95 -0.45 11.57 8.07
C ASP A 95 -0.94 13.01 8.30
N GLU A 96 -0.75 13.91 7.33
CA GLU A 96 -1.27 15.29 7.38
C GLU A 96 -2.80 15.41 7.53
N TYR A 97 -3.54 14.35 7.18
CA TYR A 97 -5.01 14.38 7.10
C TYR A 97 -5.72 13.45 8.10
N VAL A 98 -4.97 12.85 9.02
CA VAL A 98 -5.50 11.98 10.08
C VAL A 98 -4.82 12.28 11.42
N ASP A 99 -5.57 12.25 12.52
CA ASP A 99 -5.09 12.56 13.88
C ASP A 99 -4.03 11.57 14.41
N ALA A 100 -3.99 10.37 13.83
CA ALA A 100 -3.04 9.33 14.22
C ALA A 100 -1.76 9.41 13.39
N ASN A 101 -0.61 9.13 14.01
CA ASN A 101 0.62 8.85 13.27
C ASN A 101 0.43 7.53 12.50
N LEU A 102 0.07 7.63 11.23
CA LEU A 102 -0.37 6.52 10.39
C LEU A 102 0.83 5.78 9.83
N TYR A 103 1.87 6.46 9.36
CA TYR A 103 3.10 5.86 8.87
C TYR A 103 4.31 6.16 9.75
N GLU A 104 5.33 5.31 9.67
CA GLU A 104 6.65 5.56 10.28
C GLU A 104 7.73 4.83 9.47
N MET A 105 8.62 5.59 8.83
CA MET A 105 9.81 4.99 8.20
C MET A 105 10.74 4.44 9.29
N GLN A 106 10.93 3.13 9.31
CA GLN A 106 11.68 2.45 10.36
C GLN A 106 13.17 2.32 10.04
N SER A 107 13.51 1.91 8.82
CA SER A 107 14.89 1.60 8.46
C SER A 107 15.19 1.68 6.97
N ILE A 108 16.47 1.64 6.64
CA ILE A 108 16.99 1.52 5.27
C ILE A 108 17.70 0.18 5.17
N THR A 109 17.47 -0.55 4.09
CA THR A 109 18.07 -1.85 3.81
C THR A 109 18.62 -1.93 2.38
N ASN A 110 19.47 -2.92 2.12
CA ASN A 110 19.95 -3.30 0.79
C ASN A 110 19.47 -4.71 0.38
N GLU A 111 18.53 -5.30 1.13
CA GLU A 111 17.87 -6.56 0.77
C GLU A 111 16.73 -6.31 -0.23
N PRO A 112 16.49 -7.20 -1.21
CA PRO A 112 15.37 -7.04 -2.14
C PRO A 112 14.01 -7.03 -1.43
N VAL A 113 12.99 -6.45 -2.08
CA VAL A 113 11.59 -6.59 -1.63
C VAL A 113 11.17 -8.06 -1.76
N ILE A 114 10.73 -8.68 -0.66
CA ILE A 114 10.29 -10.08 -0.62
C ILE A 114 8.80 -10.10 -0.29
N SER A 115 7.99 -10.44 -1.30
CA SER A 115 6.53 -10.47 -1.18
C SER A 115 6.05 -11.58 -0.21
N GLY A 116 5.31 -11.22 0.84
CA GLY A 116 4.66 -12.16 1.75
C GLY A 116 5.57 -12.66 2.88
N ASP A 117 6.53 -11.86 3.32
CA ASP A 117 7.53 -12.21 4.35
C ASP A 117 7.18 -11.66 5.75
N GLY A 118 6.07 -10.93 5.88
CA GLY A 118 5.61 -10.30 7.11
C GLY A 118 6.23 -8.93 7.40
N ASN A 119 7.06 -8.38 6.49
CA ASN A 119 7.65 -7.06 6.62
C ASN A 119 7.07 -6.12 5.57
N ASN A 120 6.91 -4.85 5.93
CA ASN A 120 6.54 -3.85 4.94
C ASN A 120 7.79 -3.28 4.26
N THR A 121 7.95 -3.51 2.95
CA THR A 121 9.13 -3.05 2.22
C THR A 121 8.77 -2.21 1.00
N VAL A 122 9.43 -1.06 0.86
CA VAL A 122 9.31 -0.17 -0.30
C VAL A 122 10.64 -0.18 -1.06
N GLY A 123 10.63 -0.54 -2.34
CA GLY A 123 11.87 -0.66 -3.10
C GLY A 123 11.66 -0.85 -4.60
N TRP A 124 12.64 -1.47 -5.26
CA TRP A 124 12.68 -1.58 -6.72
C TRP A 124 12.70 -3.03 -7.21
N GLY A 125 12.18 -3.24 -8.41
CA GLY A 125 12.18 -4.52 -9.10
C GLY A 125 11.91 -4.39 -10.59
N VAL A 126 12.16 -5.47 -11.34
CA VAL A 126 11.78 -5.52 -12.76
C VAL A 126 10.31 -5.91 -12.84
N LEU A 127 9.49 -5.03 -13.44
CA LEU A 127 8.07 -5.29 -13.70
C LEU A 127 7.79 -5.19 -15.22
N PRO A 128 6.65 -5.70 -15.71
CA PRO A 128 6.30 -5.62 -17.13
C PRO A 128 6.27 -4.17 -17.67
N GLU A 129 6.37 -4.03 -19.00
CA GLU A 129 6.11 -2.75 -19.66
C GLU A 129 4.72 -2.21 -19.33
N ASN A 130 4.58 -0.88 -19.31
CA ASN A 130 3.37 -0.15 -18.93
C ASN A 130 3.00 -0.21 -17.44
N VAL A 131 3.73 -0.96 -16.61
CA VAL A 131 3.55 -1.02 -15.16
C VAL A 131 4.60 -0.16 -14.49
N ILE A 132 4.19 0.97 -13.89
CA ILE A 132 5.08 1.89 -13.20
C ILE A 132 5.47 1.33 -11.84
N ALA A 133 4.49 0.82 -11.09
CA ALA A 133 4.68 0.28 -9.77
C ALA A 133 3.62 -0.78 -9.47
N VAL A 134 3.88 -1.59 -8.45
CA VAL A 134 2.96 -2.58 -7.90
C VAL A 134 2.94 -2.45 -6.39
N THR A 135 1.75 -2.47 -5.82
CA THR A 135 1.55 -2.64 -4.38
C THR A 135 0.94 -4.01 -4.11
N HIS A 136 1.61 -4.81 -3.29
CA HIS A 136 1.06 -6.03 -2.74
C HIS A 136 0.58 -5.80 -1.32
N LEU A 137 -0.54 -6.40 -0.94
CA LEU A 137 -1.13 -6.23 0.38
C LEU A 137 -1.71 -7.55 0.87
N TRP A 138 -1.48 -7.88 2.13
CA TRP A 138 -2.05 -9.06 2.77
C TRP A 138 -2.92 -8.67 3.94
N TYR A 139 -4.03 -9.37 4.07
CA TYR A 139 -4.98 -9.11 5.12
C TYR A 139 -5.63 -10.39 5.61
N ASN A 140 -6.12 -10.33 6.85
CA ASN A 140 -6.93 -11.38 7.44
C ASN A 140 -8.42 -11.07 7.16
N PRO A 141 -9.12 -11.87 6.35
CA PRO A 141 -10.51 -11.59 5.98
C PRO A 141 -11.48 -11.72 7.17
N ALA A 142 -11.15 -12.56 8.16
CA ALA A 142 -11.99 -12.73 9.35
C ALA A 142 -11.93 -11.52 10.28
N THR A 143 -10.75 -10.89 10.40
CA THR A 143 -10.57 -9.73 11.27
C THR A 143 -10.66 -8.40 10.53
N LYS A 144 -10.63 -8.39 9.20
CA LYS A 144 -10.51 -7.19 8.35
C LYS A 144 -9.26 -6.35 8.63
N GLU A 145 -8.18 -7.01 9.02
CA GLU A 145 -6.92 -6.38 9.38
C GLU A 145 -5.89 -6.57 8.28
N ILE A 146 -5.29 -5.48 7.84
CA ILE A 146 -4.09 -5.50 6.98
C ILE A 146 -2.90 -5.87 7.88
N VAL A 147 -2.05 -6.78 7.40
CA VAL A 147 -0.91 -7.29 8.16
C VAL A 147 0.44 -7.06 7.46
N GLU A 148 0.42 -6.79 6.16
CA GLU A 148 1.63 -6.58 5.35
C GLU A 148 1.30 -5.80 4.08
N PHE A 149 2.21 -4.95 3.63
CA PHE A 149 2.23 -4.36 2.31
C PHE A 149 3.66 -4.26 1.74
N ASP A 150 3.80 -4.41 0.43
CA ASP A 150 5.06 -4.16 -0.27
C ASP A 150 4.82 -3.26 -1.48
N ILE A 151 5.73 -2.32 -1.71
CA ILE A 151 5.72 -1.44 -2.88
C ILE A 151 6.96 -1.72 -3.72
N VAL A 152 6.74 -2.01 -5.00
CA VAL A 152 7.80 -2.27 -5.97
C VAL A 152 7.72 -1.25 -7.11
N PHE A 153 8.70 -0.36 -7.19
CA PHE A 153 8.88 0.56 -8.32
C PHE A 153 9.61 -0.13 -9.47
N ASN A 154 9.10 0.02 -10.70
CA ASN A 154 9.67 -0.64 -11.86
C ASN A 154 10.99 0.02 -12.30
N THR A 155 12.06 -0.78 -12.39
CA THR A 155 13.38 -0.33 -12.84
C THR A 155 13.46 0.00 -14.33
N LEU A 156 12.43 -0.32 -15.13
CA LEU A 156 12.36 0.04 -16.55
C LEU A 156 12.16 1.55 -16.79
N TYR A 157 11.64 2.29 -15.81
CA TYR A 157 11.34 3.70 -15.96
C TYR A 157 12.48 4.60 -15.45
N LYS A 158 12.59 5.79 -16.07
CA LYS A 158 13.48 6.85 -15.58
C LYS A 158 12.79 7.55 -14.41
N TRP A 159 13.33 7.38 -13.21
CA TRP A 159 12.82 8.00 -11.99
C TRP A 159 13.55 9.31 -11.69
N GLY A 160 12.91 10.19 -10.91
CA GLY A 160 13.54 11.40 -10.43
C GLY A 160 12.57 12.33 -9.70
N ASN A 161 13.01 13.57 -9.54
CA ASN A 161 12.18 14.69 -9.11
C ASN A 161 11.70 15.43 -10.37
N ALA A 162 10.40 15.46 -10.62
CA ALA A 162 9.81 16.20 -11.75
C ALA A 162 9.64 17.71 -11.47
N ASP A 163 9.61 18.11 -10.21
CA ASP A 163 9.52 19.50 -9.71
C ASP A 163 10.62 19.75 -8.67
N PRO A 164 11.87 19.99 -9.14
CA PRO A 164 13.03 20.18 -8.27
C PRO A 164 12.98 21.47 -7.44
N ASP A 165 12.29 22.49 -7.93
CA ASP A 165 12.21 23.81 -7.28
C ASP A 165 11.07 23.87 -6.25
N ASN A 166 10.18 22.87 -6.23
CA ASN A 166 9.01 22.72 -5.37
C ASN A 166 8.04 23.91 -5.50
N ASP A 167 7.87 24.41 -6.72
CA ASP A 167 6.96 25.53 -7.02
C ASP A 167 5.64 25.06 -7.65
N GLY A 168 5.44 23.74 -7.78
CA GLY A 168 4.27 23.14 -8.39
C GLY A 168 4.34 23.10 -9.91
N ILE A 169 5.52 23.31 -10.52
CA ILE A 169 5.75 23.26 -11.95
C ILE A 169 6.66 22.07 -12.28
N ALA A 170 6.26 21.28 -13.27
CA ALA A 170 7.05 20.12 -13.71
C ALA A 170 8.21 20.54 -14.63
N ASP A 171 9.35 20.92 -14.05
CA ASP A 171 10.56 21.33 -14.78
C ASP A 171 11.41 20.18 -15.32
N ASN A 172 11.13 18.94 -14.88
CA ASN A 172 11.77 17.73 -15.40
C ASN A 172 10.70 16.74 -15.87
N PRO A 173 10.05 17.00 -17.03
CA PRO A 173 8.89 16.24 -17.48
C PRO A 173 9.23 14.84 -18.01
N ASP A 174 10.51 14.46 -18.07
CA ASP A 174 10.97 13.18 -18.63
C ASP A 174 11.19 12.10 -17.56
N VAL A 175 10.81 12.35 -16.29
CA VAL A 175 10.95 11.38 -15.19
C VAL A 175 9.59 10.99 -14.60
N MET A 176 9.51 9.74 -14.14
CA MET A 176 8.51 9.32 -13.17
C MET A 176 8.86 10.00 -11.84
N ASP A 177 7.98 10.87 -11.40
CA ASP A 177 8.16 11.56 -10.13
C ASP A 177 7.99 10.58 -8.97
N LEU A 178 9.07 10.38 -8.20
CA LEU A 178 9.10 9.33 -7.19
C LEU A 178 8.08 9.57 -6.07
N GLN A 179 7.94 10.81 -5.59
CA GLN A 179 6.97 11.14 -4.54
C GLN A 179 5.54 10.97 -5.06
N ASN A 180 5.22 11.52 -6.23
CA ASN A 180 3.89 11.38 -6.84
C ASN A 180 3.44 9.92 -6.95
N ILE A 181 4.31 9.03 -7.45
CA ILE A 181 3.95 7.61 -7.57
C ILE A 181 3.89 6.96 -6.19
N ALA A 182 4.87 7.20 -5.32
CA ALA A 182 4.89 6.61 -3.98
C ALA A 182 3.63 6.98 -3.18
N THR A 183 3.14 8.23 -3.25
CA THR A 183 1.95 8.66 -2.51
C THR A 183 0.72 7.86 -2.93
N HIS A 184 0.55 7.61 -4.24
CA HIS A 184 -0.49 6.72 -4.77
C HIS A 184 -0.35 5.30 -4.20
N GLU A 185 0.85 4.72 -4.27
CA GLU A 185 1.09 3.36 -3.79
C GLU A 185 0.82 3.23 -2.28
N PHE A 186 1.21 4.22 -1.47
CA PHE A 186 0.90 4.23 -0.04
C PHE A 186 -0.61 4.23 0.22
N GLY A 187 -1.40 4.95 -0.59
CA GLY A 187 -2.85 4.98 -0.47
C GLY A 187 -3.53 3.61 -0.59
N HIS A 188 -2.89 2.64 -1.24
CA HIS A 188 -3.39 1.26 -1.31
C HIS A 188 -3.45 0.52 0.02
N ASN A 189 -2.91 1.07 1.11
CA ASN A 189 -3.10 0.59 2.48
C ASN A 189 -4.50 0.84 3.06
N GLY A 190 -5.52 0.91 2.20
CA GLY A 190 -6.91 1.12 2.58
C GLY A 190 -7.81 1.57 1.42
N LEU A 191 -7.23 2.18 0.38
CA LEU A 191 -7.96 2.72 -0.77
C LEU A 191 -7.70 1.92 -2.06
N ASP A 192 -8.72 1.84 -2.91
CA ASP A 192 -8.69 1.18 -4.21
C ASP A 192 -8.54 2.22 -5.31
N ASP A 193 -8.10 1.77 -6.48
CA ASP A 193 -8.00 2.58 -7.69
C ASP A 193 -9.32 3.26 -8.06
N LEU A 194 -9.21 4.53 -8.42
CA LEU A 194 -10.22 5.27 -9.15
C LEU A 194 -9.94 5.21 -10.65
N ARG A 195 -10.97 4.89 -11.42
CA ARG A 195 -10.90 4.65 -12.88
C ARG A 195 -11.68 5.62 -13.74
N PRO A 196 -12.81 6.21 -13.27
CA PRO A 196 -13.50 7.25 -14.03
C PRO A 196 -12.57 8.41 -14.42
N PRO A 197 -12.61 8.89 -15.67
CA PRO A 197 -11.75 10.01 -16.10
C PRO A 197 -11.93 11.29 -15.30
N LYS A 198 -13.10 11.50 -14.67
CA LYS A 198 -13.33 12.66 -13.79
C LYS A 198 -12.45 12.65 -12.54
N ASP A 199 -11.97 11.48 -12.12
CA ASP A 199 -11.15 11.31 -10.92
C ASP A 199 -9.65 11.46 -11.25
N SER A 200 -9.29 11.83 -12.49
CA SER A 200 -7.90 11.81 -12.97
C SER A 200 -6.93 12.71 -12.23
N GLU A 201 -7.46 13.61 -11.42
CA GLU A 201 -6.74 14.59 -10.61
C GLU A 201 -6.58 14.12 -9.15
N LEU A 202 -7.27 13.06 -8.74
CA LEU A 202 -7.12 12.46 -7.41
C LEU A 202 -5.88 11.57 -7.34
N THR A 203 -5.33 11.47 -6.14
CA THR A 203 -4.13 10.67 -5.84
C THR A 203 -4.38 9.21 -6.21
N MET A 204 -5.54 8.65 -5.86
CA MET A 204 -5.88 7.25 -6.13
C MET A 204 -6.30 6.96 -7.58
N TYR A 205 -6.13 7.89 -8.53
CA TYR A 205 -6.38 7.58 -9.94
C TYR A 205 -5.37 6.56 -10.48
N TYR A 206 -5.87 5.50 -11.09
CA TYR A 206 -5.13 4.27 -11.48
C TYR A 206 -3.98 4.44 -12.50
N LYS A 207 -3.75 5.65 -13.02
CA LYS A 207 -2.72 5.94 -14.02
C LYS A 207 -1.94 7.20 -13.70
N SER A 208 -0.65 7.20 -14.01
CA SER A 208 0.22 8.39 -13.99
C SER A 208 1.05 8.48 -15.27
N ASP A 209 1.60 9.65 -15.56
CA ASP A 209 2.55 9.85 -16.67
C ASP A 209 3.86 10.49 -16.20
N TYR A 210 4.84 10.54 -17.09
CA TYR A 210 6.06 11.30 -16.87
C TYR A 210 5.75 12.78 -16.58
N GLY A 211 6.52 13.37 -15.65
CA GLY A 211 6.36 14.77 -15.25
C GLY A 211 5.13 15.06 -14.37
N GLU A 212 4.33 14.06 -14.01
CA GLU A 212 3.17 14.27 -13.16
C GLU A 212 3.58 14.43 -11.69
N ILE A 213 3.17 15.55 -11.08
CA ILE A 213 3.49 15.89 -9.68
C ILE A 213 2.25 16.08 -8.79
N LYS A 214 1.05 16.02 -9.36
CA LYS A 214 -0.20 16.37 -8.66
C LYS A 214 -0.48 15.46 -7.46
N LYS A 215 -0.14 14.17 -7.59
CA LYS A 215 -0.35 13.15 -6.56
C LYS A 215 0.68 13.21 -5.44
N ARG A 216 1.60 14.19 -5.44
CA ARG A 216 2.38 14.53 -4.24
C ARG A 216 1.51 15.03 -3.10
N THR A 217 0.28 15.45 -3.39
CA THR A 217 -0.75 15.88 -2.43
C THR A 217 -1.98 15.00 -2.54
N LEU A 218 -2.92 15.13 -1.59
CA LEU A 218 -4.20 14.42 -1.59
C LEU A 218 -5.34 15.29 -2.12
N GLY A 219 -6.18 14.73 -2.99
CA GLY A 219 -7.44 15.33 -3.37
C GLY A 219 -8.55 15.08 -2.34
N ILE A 220 -9.70 15.74 -2.48
CA ILE A 220 -10.78 15.66 -1.49
C ILE A 220 -11.27 14.21 -1.30
N GLY A 221 -11.45 13.47 -2.39
CA GLY A 221 -11.82 12.06 -2.33
C GLY A 221 -10.82 11.22 -1.53
N ASP A 222 -9.52 11.40 -1.77
CA ASP A 222 -8.46 10.66 -1.08
C ASP A 222 -8.49 10.93 0.43
N ILE A 223 -8.65 12.20 0.83
CA ILE A 223 -8.81 12.64 2.23
C ILE A 223 -10.03 12.00 2.87
N LEU A 224 -11.20 12.07 2.22
CA LEU A 224 -12.42 11.46 2.72
C LEU A 224 -12.28 9.95 2.89
N GLY A 225 -11.58 9.30 1.96
CA GLY A 225 -11.29 7.88 2.00
C GLY A 225 -10.43 7.49 3.21
N ILE A 226 -9.31 8.18 3.42
CA ILE A 226 -8.39 7.84 4.53
C ILE A 226 -9.04 8.15 5.89
N GLN A 227 -9.74 9.29 6.01
CA GLN A 227 -10.47 9.65 7.23
C GLN A 227 -11.63 8.70 7.52
N LYS A 228 -12.24 8.09 6.49
CA LYS A 228 -13.25 7.04 6.70
C LYS A 228 -12.68 5.82 7.44
N LEU A 229 -11.39 5.52 7.28
CA LEU A 229 -10.73 4.39 7.93
C LEU A 229 -10.14 4.76 9.29
N TYR A 230 -9.50 5.93 9.40
CA TYR A 230 -8.66 6.27 10.54
C TYR A 230 -9.14 7.48 11.36
N GLY A 231 -10.18 8.19 10.91
CA GLY A 231 -10.67 9.42 11.54
C GLY A 231 -9.96 10.67 11.00
N SER A 232 -10.54 11.83 11.31
CA SER A 232 -9.84 13.13 11.19
C SER A 232 -8.95 13.31 12.39
#